data_AF-A0A1Q7DIB2-F1
#
_entry.id   AF-A0A1Q7DIB2-F1
#
_cell.length_a   1.000
_cell.length_b   1.000
_cell.length_c   1.000
_cell.angle_alpha   90.00
_cell.angle_beta   90.00
_cell.angle_gamma   90.00
#
_symmetry.space_group_name_H-M   'P 1'
#
loop_
_entity.id
_entity.type
_entity.pdbx_description
1 polymer ?
#
loop_
_entity_poly.entity_id
_entity_poly.type
_entity_poly.pdbx_seq_one_letter_code
_entity_poly.pdbx_strand_id
1 'polypeptide(L)'
;MLPDYESGVRRMVLDSRGEEYRAFRTLAEAQEVSDGVVVMEGDYGGQIYLTCPARLVKCDQATLERLLRDLDSLGWRAPETAHVFFERGSPGSGVWGGMGGGLIVEGVWLHPELQKLGIEERVRDVIAGTRSKLT
;
A
#
# COMPACT_ATOMS: atom_id res chain seq x y z
N MET A 1 -3.49 3.90 -22.28
CA MET A 1 -4.19 3.23 -21.17
C MET A 1 -3.12 2.80 -20.19
N LEU A 2 -3.24 3.17 -18.91
CA LEU A 2 -2.26 2.78 -17.90
C LEU A 2 -2.44 1.28 -17.57
N PRO A 3 -1.37 0.50 -17.37
CA PRO A 3 -1.51 -0.87 -16.86
C PRO A 3 -2.24 -0.89 -15.50
N ASP A 4 -3.02 -1.94 -15.26
CA ASP A 4 -3.81 -2.14 -14.04
C ASP A 4 -2.95 -2.30 -12.77
N TYR A 5 -1.73 -2.80 -12.90
CA TYR A 5 -0.75 -2.92 -11.82
C TYR A 5 0.03 -1.61 -11.55
N GLU A 6 -0.28 -0.52 -12.24
CA GLU A 6 0.37 0.78 -12.05
C GLU A 6 -0.58 1.82 -11.45
N SER A 7 -0.10 2.59 -10.48
CA SER A 7 -0.86 3.73 -9.97
C SER A 7 -0.70 4.96 -10.85
N GLY A 8 -1.83 5.53 -11.26
CA GLY A 8 -1.87 6.73 -12.09
C GLY A 8 -1.24 7.94 -11.42
N VAL A 9 -1.47 8.13 -10.12
CA VAL A 9 -0.90 9.25 -9.35
C VAL A 9 0.62 9.14 -9.31
N ARG A 10 1.16 7.97 -8.96
CA ARG A 10 2.61 7.78 -8.82
C ARG A 10 3.35 7.83 -10.15
N ARG A 11 2.79 7.22 -11.20
CA ARG A 11 3.31 7.36 -12.58
C ARG A 11 3.36 8.83 -12.99
N MET A 12 2.24 9.55 -12.88
CA MET A 12 2.16 10.95 -13.28
C MET A 12 3.17 11.84 -12.55
N VAL A 13 3.32 11.68 -11.22
CA VAL A 13 4.25 12.50 -10.44
C VAL A 13 5.70 12.20 -10.80
N LEU A 14 6.10 10.93 -10.91
CA LEU A 14 7.48 10.58 -11.24
C LEU A 14 7.85 10.96 -12.68
N ASP A 15 6.93 10.75 -13.64
CA ASP A 15 7.12 11.20 -15.02
C ASP A 15 7.34 12.72 -15.09
N SER A 16 6.58 13.51 -14.30
CA SER A 16 6.75 14.97 -14.24
C SER A 16 8.12 15.43 -13.70
N ARG A 17 8.82 14.54 -12.99
CA ARG A 17 10.16 14.77 -12.43
C ARG A 17 11.27 14.18 -13.29
N GLY A 18 10.92 13.49 -14.38
CA GLY A 18 11.88 12.72 -15.17
C GLY A 18 12.43 11.50 -14.43
N GLU A 19 11.70 11.01 -13.41
CA GLU A 19 12.04 9.83 -12.63
C GLU A 19 11.26 8.61 -13.15
N GLU A 20 11.86 7.43 -13.06
CA GLU A 20 11.22 6.20 -13.54
C GLU A 20 10.30 5.61 -12.46
N TYR A 21 9.00 5.51 -12.74
CA TYR A 21 8.08 4.71 -11.91
C TYR A 21 8.21 3.22 -12.24
N ARG A 22 8.52 2.41 -11.21
CA ARG A 22 8.68 0.95 -11.29
C ARG A 22 7.67 0.25 -10.40
N ALA A 23 6.67 -0.37 -11.03
CA ALA A 23 5.68 -1.24 -10.41
C ALA A 23 5.93 -2.72 -10.75
N PHE A 24 5.46 -3.59 -9.86
CA PHE A 24 5.45 -5.04 -10.03
C PHE A 24 4.01 -5.53 -10.22
N ARG A 25 3.85 -6.61 -10.97
CA ARG A 25 2.53 -7.20 -11.26
C ARG A 25 2.02 -8.04 -10.11
N THR A 26 2.92 -8.60 -9.32
CA THR A 26 2.58 -9.52 -8.24
C THR A 26 3.37 -9.22 -6.98
N LEU A 27 2.81 -9.63 -5.84
CA LEU A 27 3.52 -9.61 -4.57
C LEU A 27 4.83 -10.39 -4.65
N ALA A 28 4.84 -11.55 -5.32
CA ALA A 28 6.03 -12.39 -5.45
C ALA A 28 7.18 -11.63 -6.15
N GLU A 29 6.89 -10.95 -7.26
CA GLU A 29 7.89 -10.11 -7.95
C GLU A 29 8.47 -9.01 -7.04
N ALA A 30 7.62 -8.36 -6.24
CA ALA A 30 8.09 -7.36 -5.29
C ALA A 30 8.89 -7.96 -4.12
N GLN A 31 8.64 -9.21 -3.75
CA GLN A 31 9.36 -9.91 -2.68
C GLN A 31 10.78 -10.34 -3.10
N GLU A 32 11.03 -10.51 -4.39
CA GLU A 32 12.35 -10.87 -4.93
C GLU A 32 13.36 -9.71 -4.88
N VAL A 33 12.90 -8.48 -4.62
CA VAL A 33 13.77 -7.30 -4.53
C VAL A 33 13.78 -6.72 -3.12
N SER A 34 14.94 -6.23 -2.67
CA SER A 34 15.11 -5.69 -1.31
C SER A 34 14.32 -4.40 -1.07
N ASP A 35 14.02 -3.66 -2.13
CA ASP A 35 13.31 -2.38 -2.13
C ASP A 35 11.86 -2.49 -2.62
N GLY A 36 11.31 -3.72 -2.67
CA GLY A 36 9.91 -3.93 -3.02
C GLY A 36 8.99 -3.57 -1.86
N VAL A 37 7.93 -2.82 -2.16
CA VAL A 37 6.95 -2.35 -1.19
C VAL A 37 5.54 -2.67 -1.63
N VAL A 38 4.66 -2.87 -0.65
CA VAL A 38 3.21 -2.86 -0.82
C VAL A 38 2.70 -1.47 -0.49
N VAL A 39 1.84 -0.94 -1.35
CA VAL A 39 1.11 0.31 -1.13
C VAL A 39 -0.38 0.01 -1.25
N MET A 40 -1.12 0.30 -0.18
CA MET A 40 -2.58 0.24 -0.18
C MET A 40 -3.13 1.65 -0.27
N GLU A 41 -3.94 1.91 -1.28
CA GLU A 41 -4.54 3.21 -1.53
C GLU A 41 -6.06 3.14 -1.68
N GLY A 42 -6.69 4.30 -1.54
CA GLY A 42 -8.05 4.58 -1.98
C GLY A 42 -8.12 5.97 -2.60
N ASP A 43 -9.33 6.38 -2.96
CA ASP A 43 -9.58 7.66 -3.63
C ASP A 43 -8.76 7.83 -4.92
N TYR A 44 -8.63 6.76 -5.73
CA TYR A 44 -7.83 6.75 -6.95
C TYR A 44 -6.36 7.20 -6.73
N GLY A 45 -5.79 6.87 -5.57
CA GLY A 45 -4.44 7.26 -5.16
C GLY A 45 -4.39 8.57 -4.36
N GLY A 46 -5.55 9.20 -4.11
CA GLY A 46 -5.69 10.37 -3.24
C GLY A 46 -5.36 10.06 -1.78
N GLN A 47 -5.63 8.83 -1.33
CA GLN A 47 -5.43 8.41 0.05
C GLN A 47 -4.51 7.19 0.12
N ILE A 48 -3.38 7.30 0.83
CA ILE A 48 -2.57 6.13 1.18
C ILE A 48 -3.02 5.62 2.55
N TYR A 49 -3.40 4.35 2.64
CA TYR A 49 -3.80 3.71 3.89
C TYR A 49 -2.62 3.07 4.60
N LEU A 50 -1.80 2.34 3.85
CA LEU A 50 -0.73 1.52 4.38
C LEU A 50 0.41 1.41 3.39
N THR A 51 1.63 1.39 3.91
CA THR A 51 2.80 0.92 3.17
C THR A 51 3.57 -0.09 4.03
N CYS A 52 4.24 -1.05 3.39
CA CYS A 52 5.23 -1.88 4.08
C CYS A 52 6.20 -2.53 3.08
N PRO A 53 7.41 -2.93 3.50
CA PRO A 53 8.27 -3.77 2.69
C PRO A 53 7.59 -5.08 2.32
N ALA A 54 7.59 -5.46 1.04
CA ALA A 54 6.92 -6.65 0.53
C ALA A 54 7.40 -7.94 1.21
N ARG A 55 8.68 -7.98 1.62
CA ARG A 55 9.29 -9.07 2.40
C ARG A 55 8.58 -9.39 3.72
N LEU A 56 7.87 -8.41 4.30
CA LEU A 56 7.12 -8.58 5.55
C LEU A 56 5.76 -9.27 5.35
N VAL A 57 5.23 -9.25 4.14
CA VAL A 57 3.92 -9.85 3.85
C VAL A 57 4.05 -11.37 3.79
N LYS A 58 3.36 -12.05 4.69
CA LYS A 58 3.29 -13.52 4.77
C LYS A 58 1.88 -14.07 4.53
N CYS A 59 0.87 -13.20 4.47
CA CYS A 59 -0.49 -13.58 4.09
C CYS A 59 -0.64 -13.72 2.57
N ASP A 60 -1.71 -14.38 2.14
CA ASP A 60 -2.04 -14.54 0.73
C ASP A 60 -2.65 -13.26 0.11
N GLN A 61 -2.70 -13.22 -1.23
CA GLN A 61 -3.26 -12.10 -1.98
C GLN A 61 -4.71 -11.78 -1.57
N ALA A 62 -5.53 -12.83 -1.35
CA ALA A 62 -6.92 -12.65 -0.93
C ALA A 62 -7.02 -11.97 0.44
N THR A 63 -6.09 -12.24 1.36
CA THR A 63 -6.01 -11.61 2.68
C THR A 63 -5.54 -10.16 2.58
N LEU A 64 -4.58 -9.84 1.70
CA LEU A 64 -4.21 -8.45 1.42
C LEU A 64 -5.41 -7.64 0.91
N GLU A 65 -6.18 -8.18 -0.04
CA GLU A 65 -7.37 -7.52 -0.57
C GLU A 65 -8.50 -7.39 0.46
N ARG A 66 -8.61 -8.34 1.40
CA ARG A 66 -9.51 -8.22 2.56
C ARG A 66 -9.04 -7.11 3.49
N LEU A 67 -7.75 -7.05 3.81
CA LEU A 67 -7.17 -5.99 4.62
C LEU A 67 -7.44 -4.61 4.00
N LEU A 68 -7.22 -4.46 2.69
CA LEU A 68 -7.54 -3.21 1.99
C LEU A 68 -9.00 -2.80 2.17
N ARG A 69 -9.94 -3.74 1.99
CA ARG A 69 -11.38 -3.48 2.18
C ARG A 69 -11.71 -3.05 3.61
N ASP A 70 -11.09 -3.69 4.59
CA ASP A 70 -11.27 -3.31 6.00
C ASP A 70 -10.75 -1.88 6.24
N LEU A 71 -9.55 -1.54 5.72
CA LEU A 71 -8.96 -0.21 5.85
C LEU A 71 -9.79 0.87 5.14
N ASP A 72 -10.24 0.61 3.91
CA ASP A 72 -11.11 1.52 3.15
C ASP A 72 -12.43 1.78 3.89
N SER A 73 -13.05 0.75 4.49
CA SER A 73 -14.29 0.91 5.26
C SER A 73 -14.15 1.84 6.48
N LEU A 74 -12.94 1.93 7.04
CA LEU A 74 -12.59 2.82 8.14
C LEU A 74 -12.14 4.21 7.66
N GLY A 75 -11.61 4.29 6.44
CA GLY A 75 -11.10 5.50 5.81
C GLY A 75 -12.10 6.16 4.84
N TRP A 76 -11.87 5.96 3.54
CA TRP A 76 -12.57 6.70 2.47
C TRP A 76 -13.94 6.12 2.11
N ARG A 77 -14.13 4.80 2.27
CA ARG A 77 -15.38 4.07 2.04
C ARG A 77 -15.82 4.06 0.57
N ALA A 78 -14.86 3.89 -0.35
CA ALA A 78 -15.12 3.74 -1.77
C ALA A 78 -14.27 2.59 -2.34
N PRO A 79 -14.66 1.32 -2.10
CA PRO A 79 -13.83 0.16 -2.38
C PRO A 79 -13.49 -0.01 -3.87
N GLU A 80 -14.30 0.55 -4.77
CA GLU A 80 -14.05 0.59 -6.21
C GLU A 80 -12.87 1.48 -6.62
N THR A 81 -12.46 2.38 -5.72
CA THR A 81 -11.32 3.28 -5.90
C THR A 81 -10.06 2.76 -5.19
N ALA A 82 -10.21 1.69 -4.42
CA ALA A 82 -9.18 1.15 -3.55
C ALA A 82 -8.39 0.05 -4.24
N HIS A 83 -7.06 0.12 -4.14
CA HIS A 83 -6.17 -0.79 -4.84
C HIS A 83 -4.95 -1.17 -3.98
N VAL A 84 -4.46 -2.38 -4.19
CA VAL A 84 -3.16 -2.84 -3.70
C VAL A 84 -2.18 -2.75 -4.85
N PHE A 85 -1.12 -1.97 -4.66
CA PHE A 85 -0.02 -1.86 -5.61
C PHE A 85 1.26 -2.43 -5.03
N PHE A 86 2.10 -2.93 -5.93
CA PHE A 86 3.43 -3.40 -5.64
C PHE A 86 4.42 -2.55 -6.44
N GLU A 87 5.40 -1.95 -5.78
CA GLU A 87 6.32 -1.03 -6.43
C GLU A 87 7.67 -0.99 -5.75
N ARG A 88 8.63 -0.29 -6.35
CA ARG A 88 9.91 0.00 -5.71
C ARG A 88 9.82 1.26 -4.85
N GLY A 89 10.41 1.20 -3.66
CA GLY A 89 10.63 2.37 -2.84
C GLY A 89 11.50 2.10 -1.63
N SER A 90 12.29 3.09 -1.24
CA SER A 90 13.28 2.96 -0.18
C SER A 90 12.71 3.46 1.15
N PRO A 91 13.03 2.81 2.29
CA PRO A 91 12.76 3.38 3.60
C PRO A 91 13.23 4.83 3.71
N GLY A 92 12.36 5.68 4.27
CA GLY A 92 12.55 7.13 4.35
C GLY A 92 11.96 7.92 3.17
N SER A 93 11.59 7.28 2.05
CA SER A 93 10.93 7.98 0.95
C SER A 93 9.43 8.11 1.17
N GLY A 94 8.88 9.25 0.76
CA GLY A 94 7.43 9.46 0.70
C GLY A 94 6.78 8.71 -0.45
N VAL A 95 5.51 8.33 -0.27
CA VAL A 95 4.62 7.80 -1.30
C VAL A 95 3.64 8.90 -1.67
N TRP A 96 3.61 9.29 -2.94
CA TRP A 96 2.72 10.34 -3.40
C TRP A 96 1.26 9.91 -3.31
N GLY A 97 0.46 10.78 -2.68
CA GLY A 97 -0.99 10.75 -2.62
C GLY A 97 -1.52 12.14 -2.29
N GLY A 98 -2.80 12.41 -2.58
CA GLY A 98 -3.41 13.74 -2.41
C GLY A 98 -3.47 14.23 -0.97
N MET A 99 -3.81 13.36 -0.01
CA MET A 99 -4.09 13.68 1.39
C MET A 99 -2.84 13.59 2.30
N GLY A 100 -1.70 14.10 1.84
CA GLY A 100 -0.42 14.03 2.57
C GLY A 100 0.39 12.76 2.29
N GLY A 101 -0.13 11.86 1.46
CA GLY A 101 0.58 10.68 0.96
C GLY A 101 0.86 9.62 2.03
N GLY A 102 1.95 8.87 1.83
CA GLY A 102 2.44 7.88 2.76
C GLY A 102 3.94 7.97 2.98
N LEU A 103 4.47 7.12 3.85
CA LEU A 103 5.90 7.01 4.11
C LEU A 103 6.30 5.54 4.05
N ILE A 104 7.41 5.23 3.38
CA ILE A 104 7.99 3.89 3.43
C ILE A 104 8.92 3.83 4.65
N VAL A 105 8.72 2.83 5.48
CA VAL A 105 9.54 2.54 6.67
C VAL A 105 9.96 1.07 6.67
N GLU A 106 10.89 0.67 7.53
CA GLU A 106 11.36 -0.72 7.64
C GLU A 106 10.29 -1.71 8.17
N GLY A 107 9.15 -1.18 8.62
CA GLY A 107 8.01 -1.92 9.14
C GLY A 107 6.72 -1.59 8.39
N VAL A 108 5.60 -1.73 9.08
CA VAL A 108 4.29 -1.29 8.57
C VAL A 108 4.08 0.17 8.92
N TRP A 109 3.96 1.02 7.91
CA TRP A 109 3.42 2.36 8.06
C TRP A 109 1.92 2.31 7.84
N LEU A 110 1.16 2.95 8.72
CA LEU A 110 -0.29 3.08 8.63
C LEU A 110 -0.63 4.57 8.64
N HIS A 111 -1.64 4.98 7.87
CA HIS A 111 -2.07 6.37 7.83
C HIS A 111 -2.42 6.89 9.25
N PRO A 112 -2.03 8.13 9.62
CA PRO A 112 -2.22 8.64 10.99
C PRO A 112 -3.68 8.59 11.50
N GLU A 113 -4.66 8.83 10.63
CA GLU A 113 -6.07 8.73 11.04
C GLU A 113 -6.50 7.29 11.36
N LEU A 114 -5.91 6.30 10.70
CA LEU A 114 -6.16 4.88 10.98
C LEU A 114 -5.40 4.43 12.25
N GLN A 115 -4.22 4.99 12.51
CA GLN A 115 -3.49 4.77 13.76
C GLN A 115 -4.31 5.17 15.00
N LYS A 116 -5.02 6.31 14.93
CA LYS A 116 -5.90 6.76 16.02
C LYS A 116 -6.99 5.76 16.42
N LEU A 117 -7.28 4.77 15.58
CA LEU A 117 -8.26 3.71 15.84
C LEU A 117 -7.68 2.53 16.63
N GLY A 118 -6.37 2.48 16.90
CA GLY A 118 -5.73 1.39 17.65
C GLY A 118 -5.82 0.03 16.93
N ILE A 119 -5.61 0.03 15.61
CA ILE A 119 -5.70 -1.17 14.76
C ILE A 119 -4.32 -1.71 14.34
N GLU A 120 -3.23 -1.06 14.73
CA GLU A 120 -1.88 -1.29 14.20
C GLU A 120 -1.38 -2.71 14.45
N GLU A 121 -1.58 -3.26 15.65
CA GLU A 121 -1.21 -4.66 15.91
C GLU A 121 -2.02 -5.63 15.05
N ARG A 122 -3.34 -5.42 14.94
CA ARG A 122 -4.19 -6.26 14.09
C ARG A 122 -3.78 -6.19 12.62
N VAL A 123 -3.39 -5.02 12.14
CA VAL A 123 -2.84 -4.84 10.79
C VAL A 123 -1.54 -5.64 10.63
N ARG A 124 -0.62 -5.55 11.60
CA ARG A 124 0.63 -6.31 11.57
C ARG A 124 0.38 -7.82 11.59
N ASP A 125 -0.59 -8.29 12.38
CA ASP A 125 -0.99 -9.70 12.42
C ASP A 125 -1.53 -10.17 11.07
N VAL A 126 -2.33 -9.34 10.40
CA VAL A 126 -2.83 -9.68 9.06
C VAL A 126 -1.69 -9.73 8.04
N ILE A 127 -0.78 -8.77 8.05
CA ILE A 127 0.42 -8.78 7.20
C ILE A 127 1.30 -9.99 7.47
N ALA A 128 1.48 -10.36 8.74
CA ALA A 128 2.25 -11.53 9.18
C ALA A 128 1.53 -12.88 8.92
N GLY A 129 0.29 -12.86 8.42
CA GLY A 129 -0.49 -14.07 8.15
C GLY A 129 -0.99 -14.80 9.41
N THR A 130 -0.90 -14.17 10.59
CA THR A 130 -1.42 -14.72 11.86
C THR A 130 -2.90 -14.37 12.07
N ARG A 131 -3.46 -13.48 11.23
CA ARG A 131 -4.87 -13.07 11.22
C ARG A 131 -5.37 -12.92 9.77
N SER A 132 -6.65 -13.14 9.52
CA SER A 132 -7.23 -13.15 8.16
C SER A 132 -8.01 -11.88 7.76
N LYS A 133 -8.29 -10.98 8.71
CA LYS A 133 -9.02 -9.69 8.54
C LYS A 133 -8.91 -8.82 9.80
N LEU A 134 -9.28 -7.54 9.80
CA LEU A 134 -9.24 -6.66 11.00
C LEU A 134 -10.42 -6.83 11.96
N THR A 135 -11.58 -7.22 11.42
CA THR A 135 -12.83 -7.51 12.16
C THR A 135 -12.96 -8.98 12.53
#